data_AF-A0A2J6IXL5-F1
#
_entry.id   AF-A0A2J6IXL5-F1
#
_cell.length_a   1.000
_cell.length_b   1.000
_cell.length_c   1.000
_cell.angle_alpha   90.00
_cell.angle_beta   90.00
_cell.angle_gamma   90.00
#
_symmetry.space_group_name_H-M   'P 1'
#
loop_
_entity.id
_entity.type
_entity.pdbx_description
1 polymer ?
#
loop_
_entity_poly.entity_id
_entity_poly.type
_entity_poly.pdbx_seq_one_letter_code
_entity_poly.pdbx_strand_id
1 'polypeptide(L)' 'MHRIYIDMNNLRDMIFDRGQILALVGNDEVWNQIPLEQRFELVESFEFRALMGDLFTEGILQSLTAEAESLVATIH' A
#
# COMPACT_ATOMS: atom_id res chain seq x y z
N MET A 1 5.13 -23.43 -2.85
CA MET A 1 5.17 -22.00 -2.51
C MET A 1 5.18 -21.22 -3.82
N HIS A 2 4.12 -20.49 -4.15
CA HIS A 2 4.12 -19.57 -5.28
C HIS A 2 4.85 -18.31 -4.80
N ARG A 3 6.02 -18.01 -5.38
CA ARG A 3 6.69 -16.72 -5.13
C ARG A 3 5.90 -15.67 -5.88
N ILE A 4 5.16 -14.86 -5.16
CA ILE A 4 4.49 -13.69 -5.72
C ILE A 4 5.62 -12.70 -5.98
N TYR A 5 5.98 -12.53 -7.25
CA TYR A 5 6.94 -11.53 -7.66
C TYR A 5 6.19 -10.20 -7.72
N ILE A 6 6.51 -9.32 -6.77
CA ILE A 6 5.95 -7.98 -6.67
C ILE A 6 6.97 -7.06 -7.32
N ASP A 7 6.63 -6.52 -8.49
CA ASP A 7 7.49 -5.58 -9.19
C ASP A 7 7.37 -4.20 -8.53
N MET A 8 8.25 -3.95 -7.57
CA MET A 8 8.30 -2.68 -6.84
C MET A 8 8.60 -1.48 -7.73
N ASN A 9 9.21 -1.68 -8.91
CA ASN A 9 9.43 -0.59 -9.88
C ASN A 9 8.18 -0.26 -10.69
N ASN A 10 7.15 -1.12 -10.59
CA ASN A 10 5.95 -1.02 -11.39
C ASN A 10 4.68 -1.27 -10.54
N LEU A 11 4.67 -0.70 -9.33
CA LEU A 11 3.49 -0.69 -8.45
C LEU A 11 2.24 -0.13 -9.15
N ARG A 12 2.42 0.73 -10.16
CA ARG A 12 1.34 1.24 -10.99
C ARG A 12 0.67 0.16 -11.84
N ASP A 13 1.43 -0.80 -12.37
CA ASP A 13 0.85 -1.94 -13.09
C ASP A 13 0.20 -2.93 -12.12
N MET A 14 0.67 -2.99 -10.86
CA MET A 14 0.05 -3.79 -9.81
C MET A 14 -1.34 -3.29 -9.40
N ILE A 15 -1.60 -1.98 -9.52
CA ILE A 15 -2.94 -1.39 -9.28
C ILE A 15 -4.01 -2.07 -10.15
N PHE A 16 -3.65 -2.59 -11.33
CA PHE A 16 -4.58 -3.27 -12.23
C PHE A 16 -4.75 -4.77 -11.95
N ASP A 17 -3.90 -5.38 -11.10
CA ASP A 17 -3.98 -6.80 -10.74
C ASP A 17 -4.46 -7.02 -9.30
N ARG A 18 -5.75 -7.38 -9.19
CA ARG A 18 -6.44 -7.71 -7.94
C ARG A 18 -5.69 -8.73 -7.07
N GLY A 19 -5.10 -9.77 -7.66
CA GLY A 19 -4.44 -10.83 -6.91
C GLY A 19 -3.15 -10.33 -6.26
N GLN A 20 -2.45 -9.43 -6.94
CA GLN A 20 -1.21 -8.85 -6.44
C GLN A 20 -1.46 -7.81 -5.35
N ILE A 21 -2.51 -6.98 -5.45
CA ILE A 21 -2.91 -6.06 -4.37
C ILE A 21 -3.21 -6.81 -3.07
N LEU A 22 -4.00 -7.89 -3.15
CA LEU A 22 -4.34 -8.68 -1.96
C LEU A 22 -3.11 -9.35 -1.35
N ALA A 23 -2.20 -9.84 -2.18
CA ALA A 23 -0.95 -10.44 -1.72
C ALA A 23 -0.01 -9.43 -1.05
N LEU A 24 -0.02 -8.19 -1.54
CA LEU A 24 0.79 -7.09 -1.04
C LEU A 24 0.28 -6.62 0.33
N VAL A 25 -1.03 -6.40 0.48
CA VAL A 25 -1.64 -6.00 1.76
C VAL A 25 -1.59 -7.13 2.79
N GLY A 26 -1.66 -8.39 2.35
CA GLY A 26 -1.57 -9.56 3.23
C GLY A 26 -0.14 -9.90 3.68
N ASN A 27 0.88 -9.16 3.22
CA ASN A 27 2.28 -9.41 3.55
C ASN A 27 2.95 -8.13 4.06
N ASP A 28 2.90 -7.94 5.38
CA ASP A 28 3.48 -6.78 6.07
C ASP A 28 4.96 -6.56 5.74
N GLU A 29 5.73 -7.63 5.53
CA GLU A 29 7.15 -7.51 5.20
C GLU A 29 7.35 -6.84 3.83
N VAL A 30 6.54 -7.21 2.84
CA VAL A 30 6.61 -6.59 1.51
C VAL A 30 6.00 -5.20 1.53
N TRP A 31 4.86 -5.03 2.22
CA TRP A 31 4.20 -3.73 2.38
C TRP A 31 5.15 -2.67 2.94
N ASN A 32 5.91 -3.01 3.98
CA ASN A 32 6.85 -2.10 4.63
C ASN A 32 8.12 -1.81 3.80
N GLN A 33 8.41 -2.62 2.77
CA GLN A 33 9.48 -2.34 1.81
C GLN A 33 9.07 -1.30 0.76
N ILE A 34 7.77 -1.01 0.62
CA ILE A 34 7.27 -0.01 -0.33
C ILE A 34 7.52 1.39 0.25
N PRO A 35 8.14 2.30 -0.52
CA PRO A 35 8.23 3.71 -0.16
C PRO A 35 6.88 4.28 0.27
N LEU A 36 6.88 5.08 1.35
CA LEU A 36 5.65 5.60 1.94
C LEU A 36 4.78 6.35 0.92
N GLU A 37 5.40 7.17 0.07
CA GLU A 37 4.71 7.90 -1.03
C GLU A 37 3.96 6.96 -1.97
N GLN A 38 4.57 5.83 -2.34
CA GLN A 38 3.96 4.85 -3.24
C GLN A 38 2.84 4.06 -2.55
N ARG A 39 2.91 3.87 -1.22
CA ARG A 39 1.80 3.31 -0.44
C ARG A 39 0.59 4.24 -0.45
N PHE A 40 0.79 5.56 -0.36
CA PHE A 40 -0.29 6.52 -0.53
C PHE A 40 -0.92 6.44 -1.93
N GLU A 41 -0.12 6.48 -2.99
CA GLU A 41 -0.62 6.37 -4.38
C GLU A 41 -1.44 5.10 -4.61
N LEU A 42 -0.99 3.97 -4.07
CA LEU A 42 -1.68 2.69 -4.18
C LEU A 42 -3.03 2.72 -3.47
N VAL A 43 -3.07 3.21 -2.23
CA VAL A 43 -4.30 3.24 -1.41
C VAL A 43 -5.31 4.27 -1.92
N GLU A 44 -4.83 5.36 -2.52
CA GLU A 44 -5.70 6.36 -3.14
C GLU A 44 -6.24 5.92 -4.51
N SER A 45 -5.64 4.90 -5.15
CA SER A 45 -6.09 4.41 -6.45
C SER A 45 -7.53 3.90 -6.44
N PHE A 46 -8.22 4.09 -7.58
CA PHE A 46 -9.60 3.66 -7.73
C PHE A 46 -9.72 2.14 -7.61
N GLU A 47 -8.79 1.38 -8.19
CA GLU A 47 -8.79 -0.07 -8.20
C GLU A 47 -8.60 -0.64 -6.79
N PHE A 48 -7.72 -0.05 -5.98
CA PHE A 48 -7.53 -0.45 -4.59
C PHE A 48 -8.78 -0.17 -3.76
N ARG A 49 -9.36 1.03 -3.88
CA ARG A 49 -10.63 1.39 -3.21
C ARG A 49 -11.78 0.49 -3.61
N ALA A 50 -11.92 0.22 -4.91
CA ALA A 50 -12.95 -0.67 -5.45
C ALA A 50 -12.78 -2.12 -4.94
N LEU A 51 -11.53 -2.56 -4.72
CA LEU A 51 -11.21 -3.89 -4.25
C LEU A 51 -11.39 -4.07 -2.74
N MET A 52 -10.89 -3.12 -1.96
CA MET A 52 -10.85 -3.21 -0.49
C MET A 52 -12.08 -2.60 0.18
N GLY A 53 -12.78 -1.71 -0.52
CA GLY A 53 -13.87 -0.91 0.01
C GLY A 53 -13.38 0.37 0.70
N ASP A 54 -14.23 1.39 0.68
CA ASP A 54 -13.88 2.73 1.18
C ASP A 54 -13.51 2.72 2.67
N LEU A 55 -14.29 2.05 3.51
CA LEU A 55 -14.06 2.01 4.96
C LEU A 55 -12.71 1.39 5.33
N PHE A 56 -12.33 0.30 4.66
CA PHE A 56 -11.03 -0.34 4.90
C PHE A 56 -9.89 0.53 4.39
N THR A 57 -10.07 1.14 3.22
CA THR A 57 -9.10 2.06 2.62
C THR A 57 -8.85 3.26 3.54
N GLU A 58 -9.89 3.86 4.11
CA GLU A 58 -9.77 4.98 5.07
C GLU A 58 -8.94 4.58 6.30
N GLY A 59 -9.13 3.37 6.84
CA GLY A 59 -8.33 2.87 7.95
C GLY A 59 -6.84 2.74 7.61
N ILE A 60 -6.52 2.28 6.39
CA ILE A 60 -5.13 2.25 5.92
C ILE A 60 -4.57 3.66 5.75
N LEU A 61 -5.33 4.59 5.15
CA LEU A 61 -4.89 5.99 4.97
C LEU A 61 -4.58 6.67 6.31
N GLN A 62 -5.40 6.44 7.33
CA GLN A 62 -5.14 6.94 8.68
C GLN A 62 -3.84 6.39 9.25
N SER A 63 -3.58 5.09 9.05
CA SER A 63 -2.34 4.45 9.51
C SER A 63 -1.10 5.00 8.79
N LEU A 64 -1.18 5.19 7.47
CA LEU A 64 -0.10 5.79 6.68
C LEU A 64 0.15 7.25 7.06
N THR A 65 -0.92 8.02 7.32
CA THR A 65 -0.80 9.40 7.79
C THR A 65 -0.09 9.47 9.14
N ALA A 66 -0.46 8.61 10.09
CA ALA A 66 0.20 8.55 11.40
C ALA A 66 1.69 8.16 11.28
N GLU A 67 2.03 7.24 10.36
CA GLU A 67 3.43 6.90 10.06
C GLU A 67 4.19 8.11 9.52
N ALA A 68 3.62 8.85 8.57
CA ALA A 68 4.21 10.05 8.00
C ALA A 68 4.47 11.13 9.08
N GLU A 69 3.48 11.38 9.94
CA GLU A 69 3.59 12.32 11.05
C GLU A 69 4.69 11.92 12.05
N SER A 70 4.79 10.62 12.37
CA SER A 70 5.85 10.10 13.25
C SER A 70 7.25 10.31 12.66
N LEU A 71 7.42 10.12 11.35
CA LEU A 71 8.69 10.34 10.67
C LEU A 71 9.09 11.82 10.70
N VAL A 72 8.15 12.73 10.47
CA VAL A 72 8.37 14.18 10.57
C VAL A 72 8.74 14.57 12.01
N ALA A 73 8.05 14.02 13.00
CA ALA A 73 8.31 14.31 14.42
C ALA A 73 9.70 13.84 14.91
N THR A 74 10.31 12.86 14.24
CA THR A 74 11.64 12.34 14.59
C THR A 74 12.78 13.21 14.07
N ILE A 75 12.50 14.17 13.19
CA ILE A 75 13.50 15.07 12.59
C ILE A 75 13.71 16.37 13.44
N HIS A 76 13.00 16.51 14.56
CA HIS A 76 13.16 17.59 15.54
C HIS A 76 13.96 17.18 16.77
#